data_AF-A0A1B7MYB0-F1
#
_entry.id   AF-A0A1B7MYB0-F1
#
_cell.length_a   1.000
_cell.length_b   1.000
_cell.length_c   1.000
_cell.angle_alpha   90.00
_cell.angle_beta   90.00
_cell.angle_gamma   90.00
#
_symmetry.space_group_name_H-M   'P 1'
#
loop_
_entity.id
_entity.type
_entity.pdbx_description
1 polymer ?
#
loop_
_entity_poly.entity_id
_entity_poly.type
_entity_poly.pdbx_seq_one_letter_code
_entity_poly.pdbx_strand_id
1 'polypeptide(L)'
;MTIPYITMVGTRPTFYLVTLTQALSVAVVTDQSPKAPTDVVKCHFLGRNRRASEGMETPEYRWVAFQRFPASKDLAKEYQQTFLV
;
A
#
# COMPACT_ATOMS: atom_id res chain seq x y z
N MET A 1 15.16 7.43 4.64
CA MET A 1 13.74 7.87 4.64
C MET A 1 12.94 6.80 3.93
N THR A 2 11.75 6.44 4.43
CA THR A 2 10.91 5.37 3.83
C THR A 2 9.60 5.98 3.36
N ILE A 3 9.22 5.73 2.11
CA ILE A 3 8.04 6.31 1.49
C ILE A 3 7.01 5.20 1.27
N PRO A 4 5.73 5.40 1.64
CA PRO A 4 4.68 4.47 1.32
C PRO A 4 4.33 4.52 -0.18
N TYR A 5 4.22 3.35 -0.80
CA TYR A 5 3.73 3.19 -2.16
C TYR A 5 2.51 2.27 -2.18
N ILE A 6 1.65 2.47 -3.16
CA ILE A 6 0.45 1.66 -3.39
C ILE A 6 0.45 1.22 -4.85
N THR A 7 0.13 -0.05 -5.09
CA THR A 7 -0.28 -0.52 -6.41
C THR A 7 -1.70 -1.07 -6.32
N MET A 8 -2.48 -0.91 -7.39
CA MET A 8 -3.86 -1.37 -7.46
C MET A 8 -3.97 -2.49 -8.50
N VAL A 9 -4.57 -3.62 -8.12
CA VAL A 9 -5.00 -4.68 -9.05
C VAL A 9 -6.49 -4.88 -8.88
N GLY A 10 -7.28 -4.43 -9.86
CA GLY A 10 -8.73 -4.32 -9.68
C GLY A 10 -9.06 -3.38 -8.52
N THR A 11 -9.80 -3.87 -7.54
CA THR A 11 -10.13 -3.17 -6.29
C THR A 11 -9.15 -3.47 -5.16
N ARG A 12 -8.09 -4.25 -5.41
CA ARG A 12 -7.15 -4.68 -4.38
C ARG A 12 -5.89 -3.78 -4.32
N PRO A 13 -5.74 -2.95 -3.27
CA PRO A 13 -4.49 -2.26 -3.00
C PRO A 13 -3.44 -3.23 -2.48
N THR A 14 -2.22 -3.08 -2.96
CA THR A 14 -1.01 -3.62 -2.36
C THR A 14 -0.14 -2.47 -1.87
N PHE A 15 0.09 -2.40 -0.56
CA PHE A 15 0.98 -1.40 0.03
C PHE A 15 2.43 -1.90 0.06
N TYR A 16 3.35 -0.99 -0.20
CA TYR A 16 4.78 -1.21 -0.14
C TYR A 16 5.42 -0.09 0.67
N LEU A 17 6.50 -0.42 1.37
CA LEU A 17 7.40 0.55 1.97
C LEU A 17 8.69 0.51 1.17
N VAL A 18 9.01 1.62 0.52
CA VAL A 18 10.22 1.76 -0.31
C VAL A 18 11.22 2.61 0.44
N THR A 19 12.43 2.10 0.62
CA THR A 19 13.52 2.88 1.20
C THR A 19 14.04 3.85 0.15
N LEU A 20 13.88 5.15 0.38
CA LEU A 20 14.40 6.18 -0.50
C LEU A 20 15.92 6.24 -0.35
N THR A 21 16.63 5.81 -1.39
CA THR A 21 18.08 5.95 -1.52
C THR A 21 18.42 7.12 -2.45
N GLN A 22 19.63 7.65 -2.35
CA GLN A 22 20.11 8.68 -3.27
C GLN A 22 20.08 8.20 -4.72
N ALA A 23 20.46 6.94 -4.95
CA ALA A 23 20.44 6.32 -6.27
C ALA A 23 19.03 6.27 -6.86
N LEU A 24 18.02 5.91 -6.05
CA LEU A 24 16.62 5.93 -6.48
C LEU A 24 16.13 7.36 -6.75
N SER A 25 16.46 8.31 -5.88
CA SER A 25 16.08 9.72 -6.04
C SER A 25 16.61 10.31 -7.35
N VAL A 26 17.91 10.12 -7.62
CA VAL A 26 18.54 10.57 -8.87
C VAL A 26 17.89 9.89 -10.07
N ALA A 27 17.69 8.57 -10.01
CA ALA A 27 17.10 7.81 -11.10
C ALA A 27 15.70 8.31 -11.48
N VAL A 28 14.85 8.61 -10.48
CA VAL A 28 13.51 9.20 -10.71
C VAL A 28 13.62 10.59 -11.34
N VAL A 29 14.52 11.45 -10.85
CA VAL A 29 14.69 12.82 -11.38
C VAL A 29 15.20 12.81 -12.82
N THR A 30 16.07 11.87 -13.17
CA THR A 30 16.68 11.77 -14.51
C THR A 30 15.90 10.87 -15.46
N ASP A 31 14.77 10.31 -15.04
CA ASP A 31 13.99 9.31 -15.79
C ASP A 31 14.83 8.11 -16.26
N GLN A 32 15.67 7.58 -15.37
CA GLN A 32 16.52 6.42 -15.61
C GLN A 32 16.22 5.31 -14.61
N SER A 33 16.67 4.10 -14.90
CA SER A 33 16.64 3.02 -13.91
C SER A 33 17.73 3.21 -12.86
N PRO A 34 17.45 2.96 -11.57
CA PRO A 34 18.46 3.05 -10.52
C PRO A 34 19.56 2.01 -10.74
N LYS A 35 20.81 2.44 -10.65
CA LYS A 35 22.00 1.58 -10.81
C LYS A 35 22.17 0.58 -9.67
N ALA A 36 21.51 0.84 -8.53
CA ALA A 36 21.52 -0.02 -7.35
C ALA A 36 20.12 -0.61 -7.14
N PRO A 37 20.01 -1.85 -6.61
CA PRO A 37 18.73 -2.42 -6.21
C PRO A 37 17.99 -1.51 -5.24
N THR A 38 16.67 -1.48 -5.37
CA THR A 38 15.80 -0.77 -4.43
C THR A 38 15.15 -1.78 -3.50
N ASP A 39 15.37 -1.62 -2.21
CA ASP A 39 14.73 -2.45 -1.19
C ASP A 39 13.28 -2.03 -1.01
N VAL A 40 12.38 -3.00 -1.23
CA VAL A 40 10.94 -2.82 -1.14
C VAL A 40 10.36 -3.85 -0.17
N VAL A 41 9.71 -3.37 0.88
CA VAL A 41 8.98 -4.22 1.82
C VAL A 41 7.52 -4.25 1.42
N LYS A 42 7.02 -5.41 0.98
CA LYS A 42 5.60 -5.62 0.66
C LYS A 42 4.80 -5.82 1.94
N CYS A 43 3.77 -5.00 2.17
CA CYS A 43 2.81 -5.23 3.23
C CYS A 43 1.85 -6.33 2.80
N HIS A 44 1.91 -7.49 3.45
CA HIS A 44 0.97 -8.58 3.17
C HIS A 44 -0.41 -8.30 3.79
N PHE A 45 -1.48 -8.52 3.01
CA PHE A 45 -2.86 -8.56 3.51
C PHE A 45 -3.28 -10.03 3.60
N LEU A 46 -3.56 -10.50 4.82
CA LEU A 46 -4.23 -11.77 5.03
C LEU A 46 -5.75 -11.55 4.85
N GLY A 47 -6.17 -11.32 3.62
CA GLY A 47 -7.59 -11.35 3.25
C GLY A 47 -7.98 -12.77 2.84
N ARG A 48 -9.15 -13.25 3.29
CA ARG A 48 -9.72 -14.54 2.86
C ARG A 48 -10.11 -14.60 1.37
N ASN A 49 -9.97 -13.50 0.63
CA ASN A 49 -10.39 -13.40 -0.76
C ASN A 49 -9.58 -14.37 -1.64
N ARG A 50 -10.28 -15.22 -2.38
CA ARG A 50 -9.69 -16.28 -3.22
C ARG A 50 -9.07 -15.72 -4.49
N ARG A 51 -9.48 -14.54 -4.97
CA ARG A 51 -8.97 -13.92 -6.21
C ARG A 51 -8.08 -12.72 -5.91
N ALA A 52 -7.02 -12.57 -6.71
CA ALA A 52 -6.04 -11.49 -6.56
C ALA A 52 -6.59 -10.10 -6.94
N SER A 53 -7.68 -10.04 -7.71
CA SER A 53 -8.36 -8.80 -8.08
C SER A 53 -9.41 -8.34 -7.05
N GLU A 54 -9.71 -9.19 -6.07
CA GLU A 54 -10.72 -8.95 -5.03
C GLU A 54 -10.06 -8.38 -3.78
N GLY A 55 -10.59 -7.25 -3.30
CA GLY A 55 -10.07 -6.46 -2.20
C GLY A 55 -11.13 -5.52 -1.63
N MET A 56 -11.07 -4.23 -1.98
CA MET A 56 -11.85 -3.17 -1.31
C MET A 56 -13.36 -3.26 -1.49
N GLU A 57 -13.88 -4.15 -2.34
CA GLU A 57 -15.31 -4.45 -2.41
C GLU A 57 -15.81 -5.18 -1.15
N THR A 58 -14.99 -6.03 -0.53
CA THR A 58 -15.39 -6.75 0.68
C THR A 58 -15.11 -5.91 1.94
N PRO A 59 -16.11 -5.72 2.83
CA PRO A 59 -15.91 -4.97 4.08
C PRO A 59 -14.76 -5.50 4.94
N GLU A 60 -14.58 -6.82 5.00
CA GLU A 60 -13.54 -7.46 5.81
C GLU A 60 -12.14 -7.14 5.29
N TYR A 61 -11.96 -7.09 3.97
CA TYR A 61 -10.68 -6.71 3.38
C TYR A 61 -10.40 -5.22 3.59
N ARG A 62 -11.41 -4.35 3.38
CA ARG A 62 -11.30 -2.91 3.64
C ARG A 62 -10.79 -2.66 5.05
N TRP A 63 -11.38 -3.34 6.03
CA TRP A 63 -10.98 -3.25 7.43
C TRP A 63 -9.49 -3.56 7.63
N VAL A 64 -9.03 -4.71 7.15
CA VAL A 64 -7.64 -5.14 7.30
C VAL A 64 -6.68 -4.22 6.54
N ALA A 65 -7.06 -3.75 5.35
CA ALA A 65 -6.24 -2.87 4.53
C ALA A 65 -6.04 -1.51 5.23
N PHE A 66 -7.12 -0.92 5.73
CA PHE A 66 -7.11 0.39 6.36
C PHE A 66 -6.35 0.44 7.69
N GLN A 67 -6.38 -0.63 8.48
CA GLN A 67 -5.59 -0.73 9.71
C GLN A 67 -4.08 -0.87 9.46
N ARG A 68 -3.69 -1.47 8.32
CA ARG A 68 -2.28 -1.79 8.03
C ARG A 68 -1.54 -0.70 7.29
N PHE A 69 -2.24 0.21 6.61
CA PHE A 69 -1.60 1.35 5.97
C PHE A 69 -1.32 2.45 7.01
N PRO A 70 -0.05 2.75 7.32
CA PRO A 70 0.29 3.65 8.42
C PRO A 70 -0.30 5.05 8.27
N ALA A 71 -0.39 5.55 7.05
CA ALA A 71 -0.90 6.89 6.76
C ALA A 71 -2.43 6.98 6.79
N SER A 72 -3.16 5.86 6.79
CA SER A 72 -4.63 5.88 6.89
C SER A 72 -5.15 5.42 8.24
N LYS A 73 -4.31 5.12 9.23
CA LYS A 73 -4.80 4.53 10.50
C LYS A 73 -5.84 5.39 11.22
N ASP A 74 -5.64 6.70 11.26
CA ASP A 74 -6.56 7.62 11.95
C ASP A 74 -7.81 7.89 11.11
N LEU A 75 -7.62 8.15 9.81
CA LEU A 75 -8.69 8.29 8.84
C LEU A 75 -9.58 7.03 8.80
N ALA A 76 -8.99 5.85 8.85
CA ALA A 76 -9.69 4.57 8.87
C ALA A 76 -10.63 4.43 10.06
N LYS A 77 -10.22 4.89 11.25
CA LYS A 77 -11.04 4.84 12.46
C LYS A 77 -12.25 5.77 12.33
N GLU A 78 -12.05 6.96 11.77
CA GLU A 78 -13.12 7.93 11.54
C GLU A 78 -14.13 7.38 10.53
N TYR A 79 -13.68 6.92 9.36
CA TYR A 79 -14.57 6.34 8.34
C TYR A 79 -15.28 5.07 8.82
N GLN A 80 -14.68 4.29 9.72
CA GLN A 80 -15.36 3.15 10.34
C GLN A 80 -16.59 3.60 11.13
N GLN A 81 -16.46 4.62 11.97
CA GLN A 81 -17.57 5.13 12.79
C GLN A 81 -18.69 5.71 11.94
N THR A 82 -18.37 6.25 10.76
CA THR A 82 -19.32 6.95 9.91
C THR A 82 -19.98 6.07 8.84
N PHE A 83 -19.28 5.07 8.28
CA PHE A 83 -19.72 4.39 7.04
C PHE A 83 -19.77 2.86 7.10
N LEU A 84 -19.26 2.24 8.16
CA LEU A 84 -19.31 0.78 8.34
C LEU A 84 -20.24 0.46 9.52
N VAL A 85 -21.56 0.53 9.25
CA VAL A 85 -22.64 0.02 10.12
C VAL A 85 -22.83 -1.47 9.89
#